data_AF-A0A5J5C914-F1
#
_entry.id   AF-A0A5J5C914-F1
#
_cell.length_a   1.000
_cell.length_b   1.000
_cell.length_c   1.000
_cell.angle_alpha   90.00
_cell.angle_beta   90.00
_cell.angle_gamma   90.00
#
_symmetry.space_group_name_H-M   'P 1'
#
loop_
_entity.id
_entity.type
_entity.pdbx_description
1 polymer ?
#
loop_
_entity_poly.entity_id
_entity_poly.type
_entity_poly.pdbx_seq_one_letter_code
_entity_poly.pdbx_strand_id
1 'polypeptide(L)'
;AGAGTSESSARARIGEPSTVWRNVNHPALPNRLRDLSWMVAQEILPVRSVMHSRGMSAHATCPRPGCGAPESVRHLLWECSTAV
;
A
#
# COMPACT_ATOMS: atom_id res chain seq x y z
N ALA A 1 33.14 19.68 0.33
CA ALA A 1 32.07 19.85 -0.67
C ALA A 1 31.94 18.55 -1.45
N GLY A 2 30.73 18.00 -1.52
CA GLY A 2 30.45 16.71 -2.18
C GLY A 2 29.25 16.03 -1.53
N ALA A 3 28.06 16.55 -1.83
CA ALA A 3 26.78 16.04 -1.35
C ALA A 3 26.51 14.65 -1.96
N GLY A 4 26.48 13.62 -1.11
CA GLY A 4 25.85 12.34 -1.41
C GLY A 4 24.37 12.46 -1.09
N THR A 5 23.57 12.47 -2.14
CA THR A 5 22.12 12.66 -2.14
C THR A 5 21.41 11.68 -1.21
N SER A 6 20.46 12.24 -0.46
CA SER A 6 19.43 11.59 0.34
C SER A 6 18.78 10.42 -0.38
N GLU A 7 19.16 9.20 -0.04
CA GLU A 7 18.30 8.03 -0.20
C GLU A 7 17.35 7.97 1.00
N SER A 8 16.52 9.01 1.10
CA SER A 8 15.35 9.02 1.97
C SER A 8 14.32 8.09 1.35
N SER A 9 14.56 6.79 1.48
CA SER A 9 13.53 5.78 1.37
C SER A 9 12.43 6.21 2.34
N ALA A 10 11.29 6.62 1.80
CA ALA A 10 10.12 7.01 2.53
C ALA A 10 9.60 5.80 3.31
N ARG A 11 10.27 5.46 4.41
CA ARG A 11 9.71 4.66 5.48
C ARG A 11 8.52 5.47 5.99
N ALA A 12 7.33 5.13 5.51
CA ALA A 12 6.10 5.57 6.12
C ALA A 12 6.27 5.48 7.63
N ARG A 13 5.82 6.47 8.41
CA ARG A 13 5.81 6.37 9.86
C ARG A 13 4.87 5.22 10.23
N ILE A 14 5.41 4.01 10.32
CA ILE A 14 4.71 2.84 10.82
C ILE A 14 4.45 3.16 12.29
N GLY A 15 3.18 3.18 12.70
CA GLY A 15 2.84 3.38 14.11
C GLY A 15 3.53 2.36 15.00
N GLU A 16 3.53 2.58 16.31
CA GLU A 16 4.10 1.61 17.27
C GLU A 16 3.59 0.19 16.95
N PRO A 17 4.46 -0.84 16.86
CA PRO A 17 4.08 -2.18 16.39
C PRO A 17 2.86 -2.77 17.10
N SER A 18 2.72 -2.50 18.40
CA SER A 18 1.55 -2.90 19.19
C SER A 18 0.24 -2.26 18.73
N THR A 19 0.29 -0.98 18.32
CA THR A 19 -0.86 -0.25 17.77
C THR A 19 -1.21 -0.76 16.38
N VAL A 20 -0.22 -1.02 15.54
CA VAL A 20 -0.45 -1.60 14.20
C VAL A 20 -1.10 -2.97 14.32
N TRP A 21 -0.57 -3.85 15.17
CA TRP A 21 -1.15 -5.18 15.38
C TRP A 21 -2.57 -5.14 15.92
N ARG A 22 -2.85 -4.26 16.90
CA ARG A 22 -4.20 -4.07 17.44
C ARG A 22 -5.21 -3.67 16.34
N ASN A 23 -4.79 -2.81 15.41
CA ASN A 23 -5.65 -2.37 14.32
C ASN A 23 -5.84 -3.45 13.26
N VAL A 24 -4.79 -4.22 12.95
CA VAL A 24 -4.84 -5.30 11.95
C VAL A 24 -5.64 -6.50 12.44
N ASN A 25 -5.49 -6.88 13.70
CA ASN A 25 -6.13 -8.06 14.31
C ASN A 25 -7.26 -7.67 15.27
N HIS A 26 -8.08 -6.67 14.90
CA HIS A 26 -9.13 -6.17 15.78
C HIS A 26 -10.18 -7.27 16.07
N PRO A 27 -10.49 -7.59 17.34
CA PRO A 27 -11.33 -8.74 17.70
C PRO A 27 -12.75 -8.71 17.11
N ALA A 28 -13.29 -7.52 16.86
CA ALA A 28 -14.62 -7.35 16.25
C ALA A 28 -14.66 -7.72 14.75
N LEU A 29 -13.52 -7.89 14.09
CA LEU A 29 -13.46 -8.26 12.68
C LEU A 29 -13.59 -9.78 12.52
N PRO A 30 -14.34 -10.30 11.54
CA PRO A 30 -14.25 -11.69 11.11
C PRO A 30 -12.83 -12.02 10.61
N ASN A 31 -12.43 -13.29 10.67
CA ASN A 31 -11.08 -13.74 10.28
C ASN A 31 -10.69 -13.27 8.87
N ARG A 32 -11.60 -13.38 7.89
CA ARG A 32 -11.34 -12.93 6.51
C ARG A 32 -10.96 -11.45 6.42
N LEU A 33 -11.54 -10.60 7.27
CA LEU A 33 -11.20 -9.18 7.29
C LEU A 33 -9.87 -8.93 8.01
N ARG A 34 -9.52 -9.72 9.03
CA ARG A 34 -8.18 -9.68 9.65
C ARG A 34 -7.09 -10.11 8.68
N ASP A 35 -7.34 -11.15 7.89
CA ASP A 35 -6.44 -11.60 6.83
C ASP A 35 -6.23 -10.47 5.80
N LEU A 36 -7.32 -9.81 5.38
CA LEU A 36 -7.24 -8.64 4.50
C LEU A 36 -6.45 -7.49 5.13
N SER A 37 -6.72 -7.15 6.39
CA SER A 37 -5.98 -6.11 7.10
C SER A 37 -4.48 -6.43 7.21
N TRP A 38 -4.13 -7.71 7.39
CA TRP A 38 -2.74 -8.16 7.39
C TRP A 38 -2.11 -8.03 6.00
N MET A 39 -2.80 -8.43 4.94
CA MET A 39 -2.32 -8.28 3.56
C MET A 39 -2.08 -6.80 3.19
N VAL A 40 -2.96 -5.90 3.65
CA VAL A 40 -2.82 -4.45 3.47
C VAL A 40 -1.59 -3.93 4.22
N ALA A 41 -1.40 -4.32 5.49
CA ALA A 41 -0.26 -3.89 6.29
C ALA A 41 1.09 -4.39 5.75
N GLN A 42 1.09 -5.53 5.06
CA GLN A 42 2.28 -6.11 4.42
C GLN A 42 2.48 -5.65 2.97
N GLU A 43 1.59 -4.80 2.42
CA GLU A 43 1.62 -4.34 1.03
C GLU A 43 1.63 -5.47 -0.03
N ILE A 44 0.99 -6.62 0.27
CA ILE A 44 1.01 -7.81 -0.60
C ILE A 44 -0.25 -7.99 -1.46
N LEU A 45 -1.17 -7.02 -1.46
CA LEU A 45 -2.33 -7.09 -2.35
C LEU A 45 -1.89 -7.06 -3.83
N PRO A 46 -2.68 -7.68 -4.73
CA PRO A 46 -2.40 -7.69 -6.16
C PRO A 46 -2.77 -6.34 -6.80
N VAL A 47 -2.11 -5.27 -6.39
CA VAL A 47 -2.19 -3.94 -7.02
C VAL A 47 -1.32 -3.89 -8.27
N ARG A 48 -1.61 -2.97 -9.20
CA ARG A 48 -0.92 -2.95 -10.50
C ARG A 48 0.58 -2.76 -10.41
N SER A 49 1.10 -2.03 -9.42
CA SER A 49 2.56 -1.93 -9.21
C SER A 49 3.21 -3.30 -8.89
N VAL A 50 2.60 -4.09 -8.01
CA VAL A 50 3.05 -5.44 -7.64
C VAL A 50 2.87 -6.42 -8.80
N MET A 51 1.75 -6.34 -9.52
CA MET A 51 1.51 -7.21 -10.66
C MET A 51 2.47 -6.91 -11.81
N HIS A 52 2.74 -5.64 -12.09
CA HIS A 52 3.65 -5.22 -13.15
C HIS A 52 5.10 -5.64 -12.87
N SER A 53 5.58 -5.51 -11.64
CA SER A 53 6.93 -5.96 -11.27
C SER A 53 7.12 -7.48 -11.43
N ARG A 54 6.02 -8.24 -11.44
CA ARG A 54 5.98 -9.69 -11.66
C ARG A 54 5.60 -10.09 -13.10
N GLY A 55 5.49 -9.13 -14.03
CA GLY A 55 5.12 -9.39 -15.43
C GLY A 55 3.66 -9.84 -15.62
N MET A 56 2.80 -9.65 -14.62
CA MET A 56 1.38 -10.04 -14.65
C MET A 56 0.44 -8.89 -15.06
N SER A 57 0.94 -7.66 -15.13
CA SER A 57 0.19 -6.49 -15.61
C SER A 57 1.05 -5.70 -16.59
N ALA A 58 0.45 -5.25 -17.69
CA ALA A 58 1.12 -4.40 -18.68
C ALA A 58 1.40 -2.97 -18.18
N HIS A 59 0.69 -2.52 -17.14
CA HIS A 59 0.85 -1.18 -16.57
C HIS A 59 0.98 -1.25 -15.05
N ALA A 60 1.82 -0.39 -14.49
CA ALA A 60 2.00 -0.20 -13.03
C ALA A 60 1.12 0.92 -12.44
N THR A 61 0.42 1.67 -13.29
CA THR A 61 -0.31 2.89 -12.94
C THR A 61 -1.80 2.63 -12.76
N CYS A 62 -2.42 3.48 -11.92
CA CYS A 62 -3.85 3.44 -11.63
C CYS A 62 -4.66 3.54 -12.93
N PRO A 63 -5.62 2.62 -13.18
CA PRO A 63 -6.46 2.64 -14.38
C PRO A 63 -7.45 3.80 -14.40
N ARG A 64 -7.60 4.54 -13.30
CA ARG A 64 -8.53 5.66 -13.22
C ARG A 64 -8.15 6.74 -14.23
N PRO A 65 -9.09 7.14 -15.11
CA PRO A 65 -8.87 8.28 -16.01
C PRO A 65 -8.48 9.53 -15.23
N GLY A 66 -7.38 10.17 -15.64
CA GLY A 66 -6.90 11.40 -14.99
C GLY A 66 -6.10 11.19 -13.69
N CYS A 67 -5.93 9.96 -13.19
CA CYS A 67 -5.07 9.70 -12.04
C CYS A 67 -3.62 9.44 -12.46
N GLY A 68 -3.37 8.34 -13.18
CA GLY A 68 -2.04 8.01 -13.73
C GLY A 68 -0.93 7.73 -12.71
N ALA A 69 -1.17 7.87 -11.41
CA ALA A 69 -0.18 7.58 -10.36
C ALA A 69 0.12 6.07 -10.26
N PRO A 70 1.30 5.66 -9.76
CA PRO A 70 1.57 4.25 -9.45
C PRO A 70 0.51 3.68 -8.51
N GLU A 71 -0.08 2.54 -8.89
CA GLU A 71 -1.11 1.90 -8.07
C GLU A 71 -0.46 1.03 -6.99
N SER A 72 -0.26 1.60 -5.80
CA SER A 72 0.11 0.90 -4.58
C SER A 72 -1.13 0.58 -3.73
N VAL A 73 -0.99 -0.25 -2.68
CA VAL A 73 -2.05 -0.47 -1.69
C VAL A 73 -2.50 0.84 -1.06
N ARG A 74 -1.51 1.67 -0.69
CA ARG A 74 -1.77 2.97 -0.09
C ARG A 74 -2.52 3.90 -1.04
N HIS A 75 -2.10 3.92 -2.30
CA HIS A 75 -2.77 4.69 -3.33
C HIS A 75 -4.22 4.25 -3.50
N LEU A 76 -4.44 2.93 -3.69
CA LEU A 76 -5.75 2.36 -3.93
C LEU A 76 -6.75 2.64 -2.79
N LEU A 77 -6.30 2.55 -1.53
CA LEU A 77 -7.19 2.65 -0.37
C LEU A 77 -7.37 4.07 0.18
N TRP A 78 -6.37 4.95 0.05
CA TRP A 78 -6.39 6.26 0.73
C TRP A 78 -6.05 7.47 -0.15
N GLU A 79 -5.26 7.34 -1.21
CA GLU A 79 -4.74 8.52 -1.93
C GLU A 79 -5.38 8.73 -3.31
N CYS A 80 -5.89 7.68 -3.94
CA CYS A 80 -6.55 7.78 -5.23
C CYS A 80 -7.89 8.50 -5.03
N SER A 81 -8.06 9.65 -5.68
CA SER A 81 -9.21 10.54 -5.57
C SER A 81 -10.50 9.90 -6.10
N THR A 82 -11.05 9.00 -5.27
CA THR A 82 -12.42 8.46 -5.22
C THR A 82 -12.50 7.47 -4.03
N ALA A 83 -11.92 7.82 -2.87
CA ALA A 83 -12.20 7.08 -1.64
C ALA A 83 -13.56 7.54 -1.10
N VAL A 84 -14.63 6.84 -1.48
CA VAL A 84 -15.96 6.89 -0.85
C VAL A 84 -16.29 5.51 -0.33
#